data_AF-A0A3B8ZIP2-F1
#
_entry.id   AF-A0A3B8ZIP2-F1
#
_cell.length_a   1.000
_cell.length_b   1.000
_cell.length_c   1.000
_cell.angle_alpha   90.00
_cell.angle_beta   90.00
_cell.angle_gamma   90.00
#
_symmetry.space_group_name_H-M   'P 1'
#
loop_
_entity.id
_entity.type
_entity.pdbx_description
1 polymer ?
#
loop_
_entity_poly.entity_id
_entity_poly.type
_entity_poly.pdbx_seq_one_letter_code
_entity_poly.pdbx_strand_id
1 'polypeptide(L)'
;MVVGGGLAALLLAVVVGPHLVAFKREYSAEETRESTYMRAAFAYVSLQMFKERPIAGFGFNQFNAANRQFLSDRSTNIRLESIRGYVHHNSFLSLLVDLGIVGLALYLMMLTAFVRQSWELYRHVSAAPWVRRLGLLSLCITGVHLIQLAFHEVSFSSIENCLLLGCFGLVVSARNCLEVEQESAYSGWNKTQIGDGVEITLCV
;
A
#
# COMPACT_ATOMS: atom_id res chain seq x y z
N MET A 1 10.02 -40.51 11.15
CA MET A 1 8.99 -39.44 11.21
C MET A 1 8.89 -38.62 9.93
N VAL A 2 9.97 -38.38 9.17
CA VAL A 2 9.95 -37.58 7.92
C VAL A 2 9.16 -38.25 6.77
N VAL A 3 9.23 -39.58 6.66
CA VAL A 3 8.53 -40.34 5.59
C VAL A 3 6.99 -40.33 5.78
N GLY A 4 6.51 -40.37 7.02
CA GLY A 4 5.08 -40.31 7.33
C GLY A 4 4.46 -38.93 7.07
N GLY A 5 5.21 -37.86 7.34
CA GLY A 5 4.79 -36.49 7.02
C GLY A 5 4.70 -36.23 5.52
N GLY A 6 5.63 -36.79 4.73
CA GLY A 6 5.60 -36.69 3.27
C GLY A 6 4.38 -37.40 2.65
N LEU A 7 4.05 -38.60 3.14
CA LEU A 7 2.88 -39.36 2.68
C LEU A 7 1.56 -38.70 3.05
N ALA A 8 1.47 -38.13 4.27
CA ALA A 8 0.30 -37.37 4.71
C ALA A 8 0.12 -36.08 3.88
N ALA A 9 1.21 -35.36 3.57
CA ALA A 9 1.15 -34.17 2.71
C ALA A 9 0.75 -34.52 1.27
N LEU A 10 1.20 -35.65 0.73
CA LEU A 10 0.83 -36.11 -0.61
C LEU A 10 -0.65 -36.52 -0.67
N LEU A 11 -1.13 -37.25 0.35
CA LEU A 11 -2.54 -37.61 0.48
C LEU A 11 -3.42 -36.36 0.63
N LEU A 12 -3.00 -35.38 1.43
CA LEU A 12 -3.70 -34.10 1.57
C LEU A 12 -3.73 -33.35 0.22
N ALA A 13 -2.63 -33.31 -0.52
CA ALA A 13 -2.57 -32.68 -1.83
C ALA A 13 -3.45 -33.39 -2.88
N VAL A 14 -3.59 -34.72 -2.82
CA VAL A 14 -4.45 -35.48 -3.74
C VAL A 14 -5.93 -35.32 -3.39
N VAL A 15 -6.28 -35.20 -2.10
CA VAL A 15 -7.67 -35.02 -1.66
C VAL A 15 -8.14 -33.57 -1.80
N VAL A 16 -7.28 -32.60 -1.47
CA VAL A 16 -7.58 -31.17 -1.52
C VAL A 16 -7.29 -30.56 -2.90
N GLY A 17 -6.36 -31.15 -3.66
CA GLY A 17 -6.00 -30.70 -5.00
C GLY A 17 -7.17 -30.56 -5.97
N PRO A 18 -8.09 -31.54 -6.07
CA PRO A 18 -9.29 -31.42 -6.89
C PRO A 18 -10.20 -30.25 -6.47
N HIS A 19 -10.31 -29.96 -5.16
CA HIS A 19 -11.07 -28.80 -4.68
C HIS A 19 -10.36 -27.48 -4.99
N LEU A 20 -9.03 -27.43 -4.93
CA LEU A 20 -8.23 -26.26 -5.34
C LEU A 20 -8.26 -26.03 -6.86
N VAL A 21 -8.26 -27.10 -7.65
CA VAL A 21 -8.38 -27.04 -9.11
C VAL A 21 -9.80 -26.69 -9.53
N ALA A 22 -10.82 -27.19 -8.82
CA ALA A 22 -12.21 -26.79 -9.02
C ALA A 22 -12.43 -25.30 -8.68
N PHE A 23 -11.85 -24.81 -7.60
CA PHE A 23 -11.85 -23.38 -7.23
C PHE A 23 -11.17 -22.49 -8.29
N LYS A 24 -10.16 -23.01 -8.99
CA LYS A 24 -9.52 -22.35 -10.15
C LYS A 24 -10.34 -22.42 -11.43
N ARG A 25 -11.24 -23.41 -11.55
CA ARG A 25 -12.11 -23.63 -12.71
C ARG A 25 -13.44 -22.86 -12.60
N GLU A 26 -13.75 -22.35 -11.41
CA GLU A 26 -14.91 -21.50 -11.14
C GLU A 26 -14.80 -20.12 -11.80
N TYR A 27 -13.59 -19.59 -12.02
CA TYR A 27 -13.41 -18.44 -12.92
C TYR A 27 -13.36 -18.92 -14.37
N SER A 28 -14.52 -18.96 -15.02
CA SER A 28 -14.59 -19.29 -16.44
C SER A 28 -13.75 -18.30 -17.28
N ALA A 29 -13.29 -18.73 -18.46
CA ALA A 29 -12.60 -17.84 -19.39
C ALA A 29 -13.47 -16.60 -19.72
N GLU A 30 -14.79 -16.73 -19.65
CA GLU A 30 -15.75 -15.65 -19.87
C GLU A 30 -15.78 -14.64 -18.71
N GLU A 31 -15.75 -15.09 -17.45
CA GLU A 31 -15.66 -14.18 -16.28
C GLU A 31 -14.32 -13.42 -16.25
N THR A 32 -13.22 -14.09 -16.61
CA THR A 32 -11.91 -13.43 -16.72
C THR A 32 -11.93 -12.35 -17.80
N ARG A 33 -12.62 -12.63 -18.91
CA ARG A 33 -12.83 -11.68 -20.01
C ARG A 33 -13.70 -10.51 -19.57
N GLU A 34 -14.77 -10.78 -18.84
CA GLU A 34 -15.66 -9.74 -18.29
C GLU A 34 -14.95 -8.81 -17.30
N SER A 35 -14.17 -9.37 -16.38
CA SER A 35 -13.32 -8.60 -15.46
C SER A 35 -12.38 -7.65 -16.19
N THR A 36 -11.77 -8.13 -17.28
CA THR A 36 -10.85 -7.32 -18.10
C THR A 36 -11.59 -6.17 -18.81
N TYR A 37 -12.78 -6.42 -19.35
CA TYR A 37 -13.60 -5.36 -19.95
C TYR A 37 -14.04 -4.32 -18.93
N MET A 38 -14.42 -4.74 -17.73
CA MET A 38 -14.79 -3.79 -16.65
C MET A 38 -13.62 -2.88 -16.28
N ARG A 39 -12.39 -3.40 -16.18
CA ARG A 39 -11.20 -2.57 -15.91
C ARG A 39 -10.96 -1.52 -16.99
N ALA A 40 -11.15 -1.88 -18.26
CA ALA A 40 -11.04 -0.92 -19.36
C ALA A 40 -12.13 0.16 -19.29
N ALA A 41 -13.37 -0.23 -18.97
CA ALA A 41 -14.47 0.72 -18.77
C ALA A 41 -14.22 1.66 -17.59
N PHE A 42 -13.73 1.16 -16.45
CA PHE A 42 -13.33 2.00 -15.31
C PHE A 42 -12.23 2.98 -15.70
N ALA A 43 -11.17 2.53 -16.36
CA ALA A 43 -10.07 3.39 -16.79
C ALA A 43 -10.57 4.51 -17.74
N TYR A 44 -11.41 4.15 -18.71
CA TYR A 44 -11.97 5.11 -19.66
C TYR A 44 -12.84 6.16 -18.97
N VAL A 45 -13.84 5.73 -18.19
CA VAL A 45 -14.80 6.64 -17.54
C VAL A 45 -14.09 7.54 -16.53
N SER A 46 -13.17 6.99 -15.76
CA SER A 46 -12.39 7.76 -14.78
C SER A 46 -11.52 8.81 -15.45
N LEU A 47 -10.93 8.51 -16.61
CA LEU A 47 -10.18 9.48 -17.39
C LEU A 47 -11.10 10.62 -17.90
N GLN A 48 -12.31 10.30 -18.34
CA GLN A 48 -13.27 11.33 -18.76
C GLN A 48 -13.74 12.20 -17.60
N MET A 49 -14.01 11.59 -16.44
CA MET A 49 -14.31 12.30 -15.20
C MET A 49 -13.15 13.22 -14.81
N PHE A 50 -11.93 12.70 -14.78
CA PHE A 50 -10.74 13.50 -14.45
C PHE A 50 -10.57 14.71 -15.39
N LYS A 51 -10.83 14.55 -16.70
CA LYS A 51 -10.77 15.66 -17.66
C LYS A 51 -11.79 16.77 -17.34
N GLU A 52 -12.95 16.43 -16.78
CA GLU A 52 -13.96 17.42 -16.39
C GLU A 52 -13.53 18.21 -15.15
N ARG A 53 -12.95 17.55 -14.14
CA ARG A 53 -12.56 18.19 -12.86
C ARG A 53 -11.14 17.79 -12.40
N PRO A 54 -10.08 18.24 -13.11
CA PRO A 54 -8.73 17.70 -12.90
C PRO A 54 -8.07 18.14 -11.59
N ILE A 55 -8.48 19.27 -11.01
CA ILE A 55 -7.77 19.86 -9.86
C ILE A 55 -8.22 19.21 -8.55
N ALA A 56 -9.51 19.32 -8.23
CA ALA A 56 -10.10 18.89 -6.95
C ALA A 56 -11.01 17.65 -7.07
N GLY A 57 -11.24 17.14 -8.29
CA GLY A 57 -12.11 15.99 -8.51
C GLY A 57 -13.59 16.26 -8.25
N PHE A 58 -14.33 15.18 -7.97
CA PHE A 58 -15.77 15.21 -7.72
C PHE A 58 -16.13 15.21 -6.23
N GLY A 59 -15.16 15.01 -5.34
CA GLY A 59 -15.35 14.79 -3.91
C GLY A 59 -15.23 13.31 -3.54
N PHE A 60 -14.97 13.05 -2.26
CA PHE A 60 -14.73 11.70 -1.75
C PHE A 60 -15.95 10.77 -1.99
N ASN A 61 -15.67 9.59 -2.57
CA ASN A 61 -16.63 8.54 -2.86
C ASN A 61 -17.78 8.98 -3.80
N GLN A 62 -17.50 9.88 -4.75
CA GLN A 62 -18.51 10.40 -5.69
C GLN A 62 -18.53 9.67 -7.03
N PHE A 63 -17.59 8.75 -7.29
CA PHE A 63 -17.53 8.02 -8.54
C PHE A 63 -18.87 7.41 -8.97
N ASN A 64 -19.55 6.65 -8.11
CA ASN A 64 -20.79 5.95 -8.46
C ASN A 64 -21.96 6.91 -8.79
N ALA A 65 -21.99 8.08 -8.17
CA ALA A 65 -23.00 9.09 -8.43
C ALA A 65 -22.70 9.86 -9.73
N ALA A 66 -21.46 10.32 -9.88
CA ALA A 66 -21.04 11.20 -10.96
C ALA A 66 -20.71 10.45 -12.27
N ASN A 67 -20.41 9.15 -12.23
CA ASN A 67 -20.07 8.40 -13.44
C ASN A 67 -21.24 8.24 -14.44
N ARG A 68 -22.49 8.41 -13.99
CA ARG A 68 -23.70 8.06 -14.76
C ARG A 68 -23.77 8.77 -16.10
N GLN A 69 -23.34 10.03 -16.15
CA GLN A 69 -23.35 10.83 -17.39
C GLN A 69 -22.35 10.31 -18.44
N PHE A 70 -21.30 9.61 -18.00
CA PHE A 70 -20.26 9.08 -18.87
C PHE A 70 -20.57 7.66 -19.37
N LEU A 71 -21.46 6.94 -18.69
CA LEU A 71 -21.84 5.58 -19.10
C LEU A 71 -22.60 5.56 -20.43
N SER A 72 -23.31 6.65 -20.76
CA SER A 72 -24.07 6.78 -22.01
C SER A 72 -23.22 7.12 -23.23
N ASP A 73 -21.90 7.25 -23.10
CA ASP A 73 -21.02 7.50 -24.23
C ASP A 73 -21.05 6.32 -25.22
N ARG A 74 -21.20 6.62 -26.50
CA ARG A 74 -21.26 5.66 -27.62
C ARG A 74 -20.11 5.84 -28.62
N SER A 75 -19.17 6.74 -28.32
CA SER A 75 -17.98 6.99 -29.14
C SER A 75 -16.93 5.88 -29.05
N THR A 76 -17.10 4.95 -28.11
CA THR A 76 -16.17 3.84 -27.85
C THR A 76 -16.85 2.49 -27.98
N ASN A 77 -16.09 1.47 -28.39
CA ASN A 77 -16.56 0.08 -28.46
C ASN A 77 -16.54 -0.63 -27.08
N ILE A 78 -16.21 0.09 -26.01
CA ILE A 78 -16.19 -0.45 -24.64
C ILE A 78 -17.61 -0.45 -24.08
N ARG A 79 -18.03 -1.56 -23.46
CA ARG A 79 -19.33 -1.70 -22.80
C ARG A 79 -19.34 -0.93 -21.47
N LEU A 80 -19.53 0.38 -21.50
CA LEU A 80 -19.42 1.25 -20.32
C LEU A 80 -20.50 0.95 -19.26
N GLU A 81 -21.70 0.54 -19.66
CA GLU A 81 -22.78 0.19 -18.71
C GLU A 81 -22.42 -0.96 -17.77
N SER A 82 -21.42 -1.78 -18.12
CA SER A 82 -20.99 -2.91 -17.29
C SER A 82 -20.50 -2.51 -15.90
N ILE A 83 -20.00 -1.27 -15.73
CA ILE A 83 -19.49 -0.78 -14.44
C ILE A 83 -20.56 -0.05 -13.62
N ARG A 84 -21.82 -0.01 -14.08
CA ARG A 84 -22.90 0.67 -13.37
C ARG A 84 -23.14 0.00 -12.01
N GLY A 85 -23.07 0.80 -10.94
CA GLY A 85 -23.25 0.30 -9.58
C GLY A 85 -21.99 -0.33 -8.94
N TYR A 86 -20.91 -0.46 -9.69
CA TYR A 86 -19.63 -0.97 -9.19
C TYR A 86 -18.67 0.15 -8.81
N VAL A 87 -17.71 -0.18 -7.94
CA VAL A 87 -16.62 0.70 -7.51
C VAL A 87 -15.32 0.29 -8.19
N HIS A 88 -14.32 1.18 -8.15
CA HIS A 88 -13.02 0.93 -8.73
C HIS A 88 -12.35 -0.33 -8.17
N HIS A 89 -11.53 -0.96 -9.00
CA HIS A 89 -10.51 -1.92 -8.56
C HIS A 89 -9.11 -1.32 -8.73
N ASN A 90 -9.00 -0.01 -8.48
CA ASN A 90 -7.74 0.72 -8.55
C ASN A 90 -7.90 2.01 -7.74
N SER A 91 -7.25 2.03 -6.57
CA SER A 91 -7.32 3.14 -5.62
C SER A 91 -6.67 4.42 -6.17
N PHE A 92 -5.66 4.33 -7.04
CA PHE A 92 -5.07 5.52 -7.65
C PHE A 92 -6.05 6.23 -8.57
N LEU A 93 -6.83 5.46 -9.32
CA LEU A 93 -7.86 5.98 -10.20
C LEU A 93 -9.01 6.59 -9.40
N SER A 94 -9.38 5.93 -8.30
CA SER A 94 -10.34 6.44 -7.32
C SER A 94 -9.91 7.79 -6.74
N LEU A 95 -8.69 7.87 -6.21
CA LEU A 95 -8.08 9.10 -5.70
C LEU A 95 -8.04 10.21 -6.75
N LEU A 96 -7.68 9.86 -7.99
CA LEU A 96 -7.59 10.82 -9.10
C LEU A 96 -8.96 11.39 -9.48
N VAL A 97 -10.02 10.58 -9.48
CA VAL A 97 -11.38 11.06 -9.79
C VAL A 97 -11.99 11.84 -8.63
N ASP A 98 -11.84 11.33 -7.41
CA ASP A 98 -12.49 11.89 -6.24
C ASP A 98 -11.80 13.18 -5.78
N LEU A 99 -10.46 13.25 -5.81
CA LEU A 99 -9.69 14.37 -5.26
C LEU A 99 -8.84 15.12 -6.29
N GLY A 100 -8.84 14.67 -7.55
CA GLY A 100 -8.05 15.27 -8.61
C GLY A 100 -6.54 15.09 -8.43
N ILE A 101 -5.77 15.88 -9.19
CA ILE A 101 -4.31 15.85 -9.15
C ILE A 101 -3.77 16.30 -7.79
N VAL A 102 -4.49 17.18 -7.07
CA VAL A 102 -4.06 17.67 -5.75
C VAL A 102 -4.06 16.53 -4.74
N GLY A 103 -5.16 15.78 -4.63
CA GLY A 103 -5.24 14.65 -3.71
C GLY A 103 -4.24 13.56 -4.06
N LEU A 104 -4.12 13.21 -5.35
CA LEU A 104 -3.13 12.22 -5.78
C LEU A 104 -1.70 12.67 -5.47
N ALA A 105 -1.35 13.93 -5.71
CA ALA A 105 -0.02 14.45 -5.43
C ALA A 105 0.32 14.42 -3.94
N LEU A 106 -0.61 14.84 -3.07
CA LEU A 106 -0.43 14.79 -1.62
C LEU A 106 -0.24 13.34 -1.14
N TYR A 107 -1.03 12.42 -1.68
CA TYR A 107 -0.93 11.01 -1.34
C TYR A 107 0.42 10.40 -1.77
N LEU A 108 0.87 10.68 -3.00
CA LEU A 108 2.18 10.24 -3.49
C LEU A 108 3.33 10.87 -2.73
N MET A 109 3.19 12.14 -2.31
CA MET A 109 4.19 12.81 -1.47
C MET A 109 4.34 12.12 -0.12
N MET A 110 3.22 11.75 0.53
CA MET A 110 3.21 10.97 1.76
C MET A 110 3.91 9.61 1.58
N LEU A 111 3.54 8.85 0.54
CA LEU A 111 4.16 7.56 0.25
C LEU A 111 5.66 7.69 -0.04
N THR A 112 6.06 8.73 -0.75
CA THR A 112 7.47 8.99 -1.04
C THR A 112 8.24 9.31 0.24
N ALA A 113 7.65 10.07 1.16
CA ALA A 113 8.23 10.29 2.48
C ALA A 113 8.41 8.97 3.23
N PHE A 114 7.43 8.06 3.20
CA PHE A 114 7.51 6.76 3.86
C PHE A 114 8.65 5.91 3.32
N VAL A 115 8.78 5.84 1.99
CA VAL A 115 9.85 5.11 1.31
C VAL A 115 11.21 5.71 1.65
N ARG A 116 11.36 7.04 1.55
CA ARG A 116 12.62 7.74 1.89
C ARG A 116 13.05 7.43 3.31
N GLN A 117 12.15 7.59 4.26
CA GLN A 117 12.45 7.43 5.68
C GLN A 117 12.80 5.97 6.04
N SER A 118 12.09 5.01 5.46
CA SER A 118 12.35 3.58 5.64
C SER A 118 13.68 3.16 5.00
N TRP A 119 14.01 3.73 3.84
CA TRP A 119 15.27 3.49 3.15
C TRP A 119 16.48 4.07 3.90
N GLU A 120 16.36 5.28 4.43
CA GLU A 120 17.38 5.90 5.27
C GLU A 120 17.66 5.05 6.52
N LEU A 121 16.62 4.56 7.21
CA LEU A 121 16.78 3.69 8.38
C LEU A 121 17.49 2.37 8.02
N TYR A 122 17.13 1.76 6.89
CA TYR A 122 17.77 0.53 6.42
C TYR A 122 19.26 0.71 6.13
N ARG A 123 19.63 1.86 5.55
CA ARG A 123 21.01 2.21 5.20
C ARG A 123 21.84 2.77 6.36
N HIS A 124 21.23 3.02 7.51
CA HIS A 124 21.91 3.62 8.66
C HIS A 124 22.97 2.66 9.23
N VAL A 125 24.26 2.97 9.01
CA VAL A 125 25.38 2.05 9.30
C VAL A 125 25.53 1.78 10.80
N SER A 126 25.34 2.81 11.63
CA SER A 126 25.50 2.71 13.08
C SER A 126 24.29 2.11 13.79
N ALA A 127 23.19 1.87 13.08
CA ALA A 127 21.98 1.33 13.69
C ALA A 127 22.11 -0.18 13.92
N ALA A 128 21.56 -0.67 15.03
CA ALA A 128 21.52 -2.10 15.33
C ALA A 128 20.85 -2.88 14.17
N PRO A 129 21.28 -4.13 13.89
CA PRO A 129 20.79 -4.89 12.73
C PRO A 129 19.27 -5.09 12.70
N TRP A 130 18.59 -5.16 13.86
CA TRP A 130 17.14 -5.31 13.93
C TRP A 130 16.41 -4.01 13.54
N VAL A 131 16.95 -2.84 13.92
CA VAL A 131 16.42 -1.52 13.55
C VAL A 131 16.50 -1.31 12.04
N ARG A 132 17.62 -1.70 11.43
CA ARG A 132 17.77 -1.65 9.96
C ARG A 132 16.78 -2.57 9.25
N ARG A 133 16.52 -3.76 9.81
CA ARG A 133 15.53 -4.72 9.28
C ARG A 133 14.09 -4.21 9.39
N LEU A 134 13.77 -3.39 10.39
CA LEU A 134 12.48 -2.70 10.47
C LEU A 134 12.27 -1.76 9.27
N GLY A 135 13.29 -1.00 8.88
CA GLY A 135 13.26 -0.18 7.65
C GLY A 135 13.00 -1.01 6.39
N LEU A 136 13.67 -2.16 6.26
CA LEU A 136 13.44 -3.09 5.15
C LEU A 136 12.02 -3.68 5.15
N LEU A 137 11.51 -4.09 6.30
CA LEU A 137 10.14 -4.60 6.44
C LEU A 137 9.11 -3.55 6.02
N SER A 138 9.30 -2.30 6.47
CA SER A 138 8.44 -1.18 6.10
C SER A 138 8.43 -0.92 4.58
N LEU A 139 9.59 -1.04 3.91
CA LEU A 139 9.67 -0.96 2.45
C LEU A 139 8.90 -2.09 1.76
N CYS A 140 9.01 -3.33 2.26
CA CYS A 140 8.24 -4.46 1.73
C CYS A 140 6.74 -4.25 1.89
N ILE A 141 6.28 -3.81 3.07
CA ILE A 141 4.87 -3.51 3.35
C ILE A 141 4.37 -2.39 2.44
N THR A 142 5.16 -1.33 2.27
CA THR A 142 4.83 -0.24 1.35
C THR A 142 4.74 -0.74 -0.09
N GLY A 143 5.65 -1.62 -0.52
CA GLY A 143 5.61 -2.25 -1.84
C GLY A 143 4.35 -3.09 -2.06
N VAL A 144 3.97 -3.92 -1.08
CA VAL A 144 2.72 -4.69 -1.12
C VAL A 144 1.52 -3.74 -1.17
N HIS A 145 1.52 -2.68 -0.37
CA HIS A 145 0.46 -1.67 -0.37
C HIS A 145 0.32 -0.98 -1.75
N LEU A 146 1.43 -0.59 -2.39
CA LEU A 146 1.42 -0.01 -3.74
C LEU A 146 0.81 -0.96 -4.78
N ILE A 147 1.13 -2.25 -4.68
CA ILE A 147 0.52 -3.28 -5.55
C ILE A 147 -0.98 -3.36 -5.27
N GLN A 148 -1.39 -3.39 -4.00
CA GLN A 148 -2.81 -3.43 -3.64
C GLN A 148 -3.57 -2.20 -4.17
N LEU A 149 -3.01 -0.99 -4.04
CA LEU A 149 -3.63 0.22 -4.62
C LEU A 149 -3.83 0.14 -6.13
N ALA A 150 -2.94 -0.54 -6.86
CA ALA A 150 -3.03 -0.66 -8.31
C ALA A 150 -4.13 -1.63 -8.77
N PHE A 151 -4.51 -2.60 -7.94
CA PHE A 151 -5.43 -3.69 -8.31
C PHE A 151 -6.69 -3.80 -7.44
N HIS A 152 -6.75 -3.08 -6.34
CA HIS A 152 -7.85 -3.08 -5.38
C HIS A 152 -8.21 -1.65 -4.95
N GLU A 153 -9.40 -1.54 -4.37
CA GLU A 153 -9.87 -0.34 -3.68
C GLU A 153 -9.62 -0.49 -2.19
N VAL A 154 -8.57 0.17 -1.70
CA VAL A 154 -8.03 0.00 -0.36
C VAL A 154 -8.52 1.12 0.58
N SER A 155 -9.19 2.15 0.05
CA SER A 155 -9.61 3.33 0.83
C SER A 155 -10.53 2.99 2.02
N PHE A 156 -11.23 1.84 1.96
CA PHE A 156 -12.10 1.37 3.04
C PHE A 156 -11.49 0.25 3.89
N SER A 157 -10.32 -0.28 3.52
CA SER A 157 -9.65 -1.37 4.24
C SER A 157 -8.88 -0.80 5.44
N SER A 158 -9.50 -0.86 6.61
CA SER A 158 -8.89 -0.35 7.85
C SER A 158 -7.62 -1.12 8.22
N ILE A 159 -7.60 -2.43 7.98
CA ILE A 159 -6.48 -3.31 8.37
C ILE A 159 -5.21 -2.94 7.59
N GLU A 160 -5.32 -2.75 6.27
CA GLU A 160 -4.19 -2.39 5.41
C GLU A 160 -3.62 -1.02 5.77
N ASN A 161 -4.49 -0.03 5.96
CA ASN A 161 -4.07 1.32 6.34
C ASN A 161 -3.43 1.35 7.74
N CYS A 162 -3.98 0.62 8.72
CA CYS A 162 -3.40 0.51 10.05
C CYS A 162 -2.02 -0.16 10.02
N LEU A 163 -1.84 -1.21 9.22
CA LEU A 163 -0.55 -1.88 9.09
C LEU A 163 0.51 -0.95 8.49
N LEU A 164 0.17 -0.24 7.40
CA LEU A 164 1.08 0.70 6.75
C LEU A 164 1.47 1.85 7.69
N LEU A 165 0.48 2.52 8.29
CA LEU A 165 0.70 3.67 9.17
C LEU A 165 1.40 3.27 10.48
N GLY A 166 1.07 2.10 11.03
CA GLY A 166 1.73 1.55 12.21
C GLY A 166 3.21 1.27 11.96
N CYS A 167 3.54 0.60 10.87
CA CYS A 167 4.94 0.36 10.49
C CYS A 167 5.71 1.65 10.23
N PHE A 168 5.08 2.63 9.59
CA PHE A 168 5.70 3.93 9.38
C PHE A 168 5.97 4.66 10.71
N GLY A 169 5.02 4.63 11.66
CA GLY A 169 5.21 5.18 13.00
C GLY A 169 6.41 4.55 13.72
N LEU A 170 6.58 3.24 13.62
CA LEU A 170 7.74 2.53 14.19
C LEU A 170 9.06 2.98 13.54
N VAL A 171 9.10 3.15 12.21
CA VAL A 171 10.29 3.64 11.50
C VAL A 171 10.68 5.05 11.96
N VAL A 172 9.71 5.96 12.05
CA VAL A 172 9.94 7.34 12.51
C VAL A 172 10.41 7.34 13.95
N SER A 173 9.75 6.59 14.84
CA SER A 173 10.16 6.47 16.24
C SER A 173 11.59 5.93 16.38
N ALA A 174 11.95 4.91 15.61
CA ALA A 174 13.29 4.33 15.66
C ALA A 174 14.37 5.32 15.19
N ARG A 175 14.08 6.13 14.16
CA ARG A 175 15.00 7.19 13.70
C ARG A 175 15.20 8.26 14.77
N ASN A 176 14.11 8.73 15.38
CA ASN A 176 14.19 9.73 16.44
C ASN A 176 15.02 9.23 17.63
N CYS A 177 14.91 7.96 18.01
CA CYS A 177 15.74 7.38 19.07
C CYS A 177 17.24 7.38 18.70
N LEU A 178 17.58 7.06 17.44
CA LEU A 178 18.97 7.08 16.97
C LEU A 178 19.56 8.50 16.95
N GLU A 179 18.76 9.50 16.56
CA GLU A 179 19.17 10.90 16.57
C GLU A 179 19.46 11.38 18.00
N VAL A 180 18.59 11.06 18.96
CA VAL A 180 18.80 11.39 20.39
C VAL A 180 20.04 10.69 20.96
N GLU A 181 20.27 9.42 20.62
CA GLU A 181 21.45 8.67 21.07
C GLU A 181 22.75 9.29 20.54
N GLN A 182 22.75 9.75 19.28
CA GLN A 182 23.89 10.44 18.68
C GLN A 182 24.16 11.80 19.32
N GLU A 183 23.12 12.59 19.59
CA GLU A 183 23.26 13.89 20.27
C GLU A 183 23.78 13.72 21.70
N SER A 184 23.27 12.72 22.43
CA SER A 184 23.73 12.38 23.78
C SER A 184 25.20 11.96 23.79
N ALA A 185 25.60 11.09 22.85
CA ALA A 185 27.00 10.67 22.70
C ALA A 185 27.94 11.85 22.39
N TYR A 186 27.51 12.78 21.53
CA TYR A 186 28.27 13.98 21.20
C TYR A 186 28.39 14.96 22.38
N SER A 187 27.29 15.20 23.10
CA SER A 187 27.27 16.05 24.30
C SER A 187 28.12 15.46 25.44
N GLY A 188 28.04 14.15 25.65
CA GLY A 188 28.88 13.42 26.59
C GLY A 188 30.37 13.56 26.26
N TRP A 189 30.75 13.46 24.99
CA TRP A 189 32.14 13.66 24.55
C TRP A 189 32.67 15.08 24.87
N ASN A 190 31.83 16.11 24.68
CA ASN A 190 32.18 17.49 25.03
C ASN A 190 32.27 17.72 26.56
N LYS A 191 31.47 17.01 27.37
CA LYS A 191 31.59 17.07 28.84
C LYS A 191 32.83 16.35 29.36
N THR A 192 33.21 15.21 28.79
CA THR A 192 34.41 14.47 29.23
C THR A 192 35.72 15.22 28.92
N GLN A 193 35.71 16.19 28.00
CA GLN A 193 36.84 17.10 27.75
C GLN A 193 36.84 18.34 28.66
N ILE A 194 35.75 18.58 29.41
CA ILE A 194 35.56 19.73 30.31
C ILE A 194 35.09 19.22 31.68
N GLY A 195 35.96 18.50 32.39
CA GLY A 195 35.85 18.28 33.84
C GLY A 195 34.85 17.22 34.31
N ASP A 196 35.39 16.28 35.08
CA ASP A 196 34.79 15.41 36.11
C ASP A 196 33.28 15.57 36.44
N GLY A 197 32.51 14.47 36.33
CA GLY A 197 31.26 14.27 37.09
C GLY A 197 30.03 13.72 36.33
N VAL A 198 29.91 12.39 36.28
CA VAL A 198 28.71 11.50 36.33
C VAL A 198 27.32 11.99 35.84
N GLU A 199 26.68 11.24 34.92
CA GLU A 199 25.35 10.59 35.09
C GLU A 199 24.97 9.70 33.87
N ILE A 200 24.43 8.50 34.13
CA ILE A 200 23.97 7.53 33.13
C ILE A 200 22.44 7.58 33.09
N THR A 201 21.86 8.08 31.99
CA THR A 201 20.41 8.04 31.76
C THR A 201 20.05 6.79 30.97
N LEU A 202 19.40 5.83 31.61
CA LEU A 202 18.72 4.71 30.95
C LEU A 202 17.38 5.19 30.37
N CYS A 203 17.25 5.16 29.05
CA CYS A 203 15.92 5.20 28.41
C CYS A 203 15.28 3.81 28.52
N VAL A 204 14.27 3.70 29.40
CA VAL A 204 13.27 2.62 29.41
C VAL A 204 11.98 3.18 28.86
#